data_AF-A0A076NMQ7-F1
#
_entry.id   AF-A0A076NMQ7-F1
#
_cell.length_a   1.000
_cell.length_b   1.000
_cell.length_c   1.000
_cell.angle_alpha   90.00
_cell.angle_beta   90.00
_cell.angle_gamma   90.00
#
_symmetry.space_group_name_H-M   'P 1'
#
loop_
_entity.id
_entity.type
_entity.pdbx_description
1 polymer ?
#
loop_
_entity_poly.entity_id
_entity_poly.type
_entity_poly.pdbx_seq_one_letter_code
_entity_poly.pdbx_strand_id
1 'polypeptide(L)'
;MGTWNYGPFDNDHALDAVRALADGSFKMDRFRFDCGELPLDSAQAEVVVALVAVMNGHLPSDEFEEALAFEFSFHDRIWLRRQVRALLTSRDSDLYEQWQEAGELDQWLAATRYATGVSRRARRRTAKATRKRARG
;
A
#
# COMPACT_ATOMS: atom_id res chain seq x y z
N MET A 1 19.24 4.75 -17.25
CA MET A 1 19.08 4.89 -15.79
C MET A 1 18.23 3.72 -15.33
N GLY A 2 18.84 2.58 -14.97
CA GLY A 2 18.13 1.34 -14.68
C GLY A 2 18.52 0.82 -13.31
N THR A 3 17.86 1.31 -12.26
CA THR A 3 18.04 0.80 -10.89
C THR A 3 16.97 1.26 -9.90
N TRP A 4 15.99 2.09 -10.29
CA TRP A 4 14.94 2.52 -9.38
C TRP A 4 13.92 1.40 -9.29
N ASN A 5 13.94 0.69 -8.17
CA ASN A 5 12.87 -0.24 -7.86
C ASN A 5 11.59 0.57 -7.61
N TYR A 6 10.50 0.18 -8.26
CA TYR A 6 9.19 0.88 -8.27
C TYR A 6 8.17 0.18 -7.35
N GLY A 7 8.65 -0.63 -6.42
CA GLY A 7 7.84 -1.39 -5.50
C GLY A 7 7.40 -0.59 -4.27
N PRO A 8 6.45 -1.15 -3.50
CA PRO A 8 5.83 -0.48 -2.35
C PRO A 8 6.79 -0.22 -1.17
N PHE A 9 8.00 -0.80 -1.20
CA PHE A 9 8.99 -0.73 -0.13
C PHE A 9 10.31 -0.07 -0.56
N ASP A 10 10.40 0.37 -1.81
CA ASP A 10 11.64 0.90 -2.37
C ASP A 10 11.87 2.38 -2.06
N ASN A 11 10.98 2.97 -1.25
CA ASN A 11 11.11 4.33 -0.75
C ASN A 11 11.57 4.32 0.71
N ASP A 12 12.44 5.25 1.09
CA ASP A 12 13.06 5.26 2.42
C ASP A 12 12.02 5.34 3.54
N HIS A 13 11.00 6.18 3.39
CA HIS A 13 9.93 6.32 4.39
C HIS A 13 9.09 5.04 4.51
N ALA A 14 8.88 4.33 3.41
CA ALA A 14 8.20 3.03 3.42
C ALA A 14 9.00 1.99 4.22
N LEU A 15 10.31 1.91 4.01
CA LEU A 15 11.16 0.96 4.72
C LEU A 15 11.25 1.28 6.22
N ASP A 16 11.37 2.56 6.58
CA ASP A 16 11.39 2.99 7.98
C ASP A 16 10.09 2.67 8.71
N ALA A 17 8.94 2.79 8.03
CA ALA A 17 7.67 2.37 8.60
C ALA A 17 7.61 0.85 8.83
N VAL A 18 8.13 0.03 7.90
CA VAL A 18 8.19 -1.42 8.10
C VAL A 18 9.12 -1.80 9.26
N ARG A 19 10.28 -1.14 9.38
CA ARG A 19 11.20 -1.31 10.53
C ARG A 19 10.48 -1.00 11.84
N ALA A 20 9.79 0.13 11.90
CA ALA A 20 9.03 0.55 13.08
C ALA A 20 7.88 -0.43 13.42
N LEU A 21 7.27 -1.07 12.41
CA LEU A 21 6.29 -2.13 12.64
C LEU A 21 6.95 -3.37 13.27
N ALA A 22 8.11 -3.77 12.75
CA ALA A 22 8.85 -4.94 13.22
C ALA A 22 9.39 -4.79 14.65
N ASP A 23 9.90 -3.60 15.01
CA ASP A 23 10.42 -3.32 16.35
C ASP A 23 9.33 -2.90 17.36
N GLY A 24 8.07 -2.76 16.92
CA GLY A 24 6.92 -2.38 17.75
C GLY A 24 6.87 -0.90 18.15
N SER A 25 7.75 -0.06 17.60
CA SER A 25 7.76 1.38 17.84
C SER A 25 6.68 2.14 17.03
N PHE A 26 6.15 1.54 15.96
CA PHE A 26 5.15 2.18 15.11
C PHE A 26 3.86 2.50 15.86
N LYS A 27 3.40 3.75 15.74
CA LYS A 27 2.15 4.24 16.36
C LYS A 27 1.18 4.69 15.28
N MET A 28 0.22 3.83 14.95
CA MET A 28 -0.79 4.10 13.91
C MET A 28 -1.63 5.35 14.20
N ASP A 29 -2.05 5.55 15.45
CA ASP A 29 -2.83 6.74 15.83
C ASP A 29 -2.04 8.04 15.63
N ARG A 30 -0.74 8.00 15.94
CA ARG A 30 0.15 9.15 15.75
C ARG A 30 0.35 9.43 14.27
N PHE A 31 0.68 8.41 13.50
CA PHE A 31 0.83 8.52 12.05
C PHE A 31 -0.43 9.11 11.40
N ARG A 32 -1.61 8.59 11.76
CA ARG A 32 -2.89 9.07 11.23
C ARG A 32 -3.17 10.52 11.61
N PHE A 33 -2.78 10.95 12.81
CA PHE A 33 -2.89 12.34 13.24
C PHE A 33 -1.94 13.24 12.43
N ASP A 34 -0.69 12.80 12.24
CA ASP A 34 0.34 13.55 11.51
C ASP A 34 0.00 13.69 10.01
N CYS A 35 -0.73 12.74 9.42
CA CYS A 35 -1.27 12.88 8.06
C CYS A 35 -2.27 14.04 7.87
N GLY A 36 -2.80 14.62 8.95
CA GLY A 36 -3.61 15.84 8.89
C GLY A 36 -4.81 15.78 7.92
N GLU A 37 -4.91 16.80 7.07
CA GLU A 37 -5.89 16.91 5.99
C GLU A 37 -5.31 16.49 4.64
N LEU A 38 -6.14 15.90 3.77
CA LEU A 38 -5.74 15.50 2.42
C LEU A 38 -5.42 16.72 1.54
N PRO A 39 -4.54 16.58 0.51
CA PRO A 39 -3.85 15.36 0.08
C PRO A 39 -2.66 14.98 0.97
N LEU A 40 -2.31 13.69 0.99
CA LEU A 40 -1.08 13.23 1.63
C LEU A 40 0.12 13.73 0.84
N ASP A 41 1.17 14.14 1.54
CA ASP A 41 2.48 14.36 0.92
C ASP A 41 3.09 13.03 0.43
N SER A 42 4.20 13.11 -0.33
CA SER A 42 4.86 11.92 -0.88
C SER A 42 5.30 10.94 0.20
N ALA A 43 5.92 11.41 1.28
CA ALA A 43 6.40 10.57 2.38
C ALA A 43 5.25 9.81 3.07
N GLN A 44 4.15 10.49 3.36
CA GLN A 44 2.95 9.89 3.94
C GLN A 44 2.29 8.90 2.99
N ALA A 45 2.27 9.21 1.68
CA ALA A 45 1.73 8.32 0.66
C ALA A 45 2.55 7.03 0.54
N GLU A 46 3.89 7.12 0.58
CA GLU A 46 4.80 5.97 0.60
C GLU A 46 4.52 5.06 1.81
N VAL A 47 4.44 5.65 3.01
CA VAL A 47 4.13 4.90 4.23
C VAL A 47 2.77 4.22 4.13
N VAL A 48 1.73 4.92 3.68
CA VAL A 48 0.39 4.34 3.49
C VAL A 48 0.41 3.14 2.55
N VAL A 49 1.15 3.22 1.44
CA VAL A 49 1.30 2.11 0.49
C VAL A 49 1.97 0.91 1.17
N ALA A 50 3.06 1.15 1.90
CA ALA A 50 3.78 0.11 2.63
C ALA A 50 2.90 -0.59 3.67
N LEU A 51 2.19 0.17 4.51
CA LEU A 51 1.30 -0.38 5.53
C LEU A 51 0.22 -1.29 4.93
N VAL A 52 -0.38 -0.90 3.79
CA VAL A 52 -1.38 -1.74 3.12
C VAL A 52 -0.75 -2.97 2.48
N ALA A 53 0.50 -2.89 2.00
CA ALA A 53 1.24 -4.05 1.52
C ALA A 53 1.52 -5.05 2.65
N VAL A 54 2.01 -4.59 3.81
CA VAL A 54 2.21 -5.40 5.03
C VAL A 54 0.90 -6.04 5.49
N MET A 55 -0.19 -5.27 5.55
CA MET A 55 -1.53 -5.79 5.87
C MET A 55 -1.99 -6.93 4.95
N ASN A 56 -1.45 -7.02 3.74
CA ASN A 56 -1.76 -8.07 2.77
C ASN A 56 -0.72 -9.21 2.74
N GLY A 57 0.26 -9.19 3.63
CA GLY A 57 1.31 -10.21 3.74
C GLY A 57 2.51 -9.98 2.85
N HIS A 58 2.76 -8.75 2.40
CA HIS A 58 3.97 -8.41 1.65
C HIS A 58 5.00 -7.73 2.55
N LEU A 59 6.27 -8.06 2.39
CA LEU A 59 7.39 -7.50 3.13
C LEU A 59 8.55 -7.17 2.17
N PRO A 60 9.44 -6.24 2.53
CA PRO A 60 10.65 -5.97 1.75
C PRO A 60 11.65 -7.14 1.76
N SER A 61 11.77 -7.82 2.90
CA SER A 61 12.64 -8.97 3.13
C SER A 61 12.13 -9.80 4.30
N ASP A 62 12.59 -11.04 4.43
CA ASP A 62 12.16 -11.97 5.49
C ASP A 62 12.59 -11.51 6.90
N GLU A 63 13.57 -10.59 7.00
CA GLU A 63 14.02 -10.03 8.29
C GLU A 63 12.98 -9.13 8.98
N PHE A 64 11.90 -8.77 8.27
CA PHE A 64 10.80 -7.94 8.80
C PHE A 64 9.53 -8.75 9.08
N GLU A 65 9.63 -10.07 9.28
CA GLU A 65 8.47 -10.93 9.54
C GLU A 65 7.63 -10.43 10.73
N GLU A 66 8.27 -9.86 11.74
CA GLU A 66 7.64 -9.27 12.92
C GLU A 66 6.67 -8.14 12.57
N ALA A 67 6.87 -7.43 11.46
CA ALA A 67 5.95 -6.38 11.02
C ALA A 67 4.55 -6.93 10.70
N LEU A 68 4.43 -8.22 10.33
CA LEU A 68 3.14 -8.87 10.08
C LEU A 68 2.35 -9.12 11.37
N ALA A 69 3.01 -9.12 12.53
CA ALA A 69 2.36 -9.27 13.82
C ALA A 69 1.62 -7.99 14.26
N PHE A 70 1.83 -6.86 13.58
CA PHE A 70 1.16 -5.61 13.92
C PHE A 70 -0.36 -5.70 13.72
N GLU A 71 -1.11 -5.46 14.80
CA GLU A 71 -2.57 -5.54 14.78
C GLU A 71 -3.20 -4.20 14.38
N PHE A 72 -3.46 -4.04 13.07
CA PHE A 72 -4.27 -2.91 12.60
C PHE A 72 -5.73 -3.05 13.05
N SER A 73 -6.30 -2.01 13.65
CA SER A 73 -7.72 -1.96 14.00
C SER A 73 -8.61 -1.95 12.75
N PHE A 74 -9.89 -2.25 12.92
CA PHE A 74 -10.85 -2.18 11.81
C PHE A 74 -10.89 -0.78 11.14
N HIS A 75 -10.81 0.27 11.95
CA HIS A 75 -10.81 1.66 11.46
C HIS A 75 -9.54 1.99 10.69
N ASP A 76 -8.38 1.52 11.13
CA ASP A 76 -7.10 1.73 10.45
C ASP A 76 -7.11 1.07 9.08
N ARG A 77 -7.57 -0.18 9.02
CA ARG A 77 -7.67 -0.94 7.77
C ARG A 77 -8.57 -0.25 6.74
N ILE A 78 -9.67 0.37 7.17
CA ILE A 78 -10.56 1.11 6.28
C ILE A 78 -9.89 2.40 5.81
N TRP A 79 -9.30 3.15 6.74
CA TRP A 79 -8.67 4.42 6.45
C TRP A 79 -7.50 4.24 5.47
N LEU A 80 -6.56 3.32 5.75
CA LEU A 80 -5.41 3.01 4.90
C LEU A 80 -5.83 2.60 3.47
N ARG A 81 -6.83 1.72 3.34
CA ARG A 81 -7.35 1.30 2.03
C ARG A 81 -8.02 2.44 1.27
N ARG A 82 -8.64 3.40 1.97
CA ARG A 82 -9.22 4.58 1.34
C ARG A 82 -8.12 5.48 0.79
N GLN A 83 -7.04 5.68 1.54
CA GLN A 83 -5.92 6.51 1.11
C GLN A 83 -5.19 5.94 -0.10
N VAL A 84 -4.83 4.65 -0.08
CA VAL A 84 -4.23 4.01 -1.27
C VAL A 84 -5.13 4.15 -2.50
N ARG A 85 -6.45 4.01 -2.35
CA ARG A 85 -7.36 4.19 -3.49
C ARG A 85 -7.33 5.62 -4.02
N ALA A 86 -7.38 6.61 -3.12
CA ALA A 86 -7.32 8.02 -3.50
C ALA A 86 -6.02 8.32 -4.25
N LEU A 87 -4.88 7.89 -3.70
CA LEU A 87 -3.55 8.03 -4.29
C LEU A 87 -3.48 7.42 -5.70
N LEU A 88 -4.00 6.22 -5.90
CA LEU A 88 -3.98 5.53 -7.20
C LEU A 88 -4.96 6.12 -8.24
N THR A 89 -5.80 7.09 -7.85
CA THR A 89 -6.80 7.73 -8.73
C THR A 89 -6.59 9.23 -8.91
N SER A 90 -5.90 9.88 -7.96
CA SER A 90 -5.61 11.31 -7.98
C SER A 90 -4.37 11.55 -8.83
N ARG A 91 -4.50 12.38 -9.87
CA ARG A 91 -3.34 12.90 -10.60
C ARG A 91 -2.62 14.00 -9.81
N ASP A 92 -3.32 14.63 -8.86
CA ASP A 92 -2.83 15.77 -8.08
C ASP A 92 -2.01 15.36 -6.84
N SER A 93 -1.54 14.10 -6.76
CA SER A 93 -0.65 13.72 -5.65
C SER A 93 0.80 13.84 -6.09
N ASP A 94 1.62 14.50 -5.27
CA ASP A 94 3.05 14.72 -5.52
C ASP A 94 3.79 13.41 -5.90
N LEU A 95 3.45 12.29 -5.27
CA LEU A 95 4.04 10.98 -5.58
C LEU A 95 3.67 10.50 -6.99
N TYR A 96 2.45 10.75 -7.44
CA TYR A 96 2.01 10.42 -8.81
C TYR A 96 2.77 11.25 -9.84
N GLU A 97 2.91 12.55 -9.60
CA GLU A 97 3.68 13.44 -10.48
C GLU A 97 5.15 13.00 -10.54
N GLN A 98 5.77 12.69 -9.40
CA GLN A 98 7.15 12.21 -9.34
C GLN A 98 7.38 10.96 -10.22
N TRP A 99 6.52 9.96 -10.13
CA TRP A 99 6.64 8.75 -10.96
C TRP A 99 6.28 9.00 -12.42
N GLN A 100 5.39 9.95 -12.69
CA GLN A 100 5.08 10.40 -14.05
C GLN A 100 6.29 11.06 -14.70
N GLU A 101 6.98 11.95 -13.99
CA GLU A 101 8.21 12.61 -14.46
C GLU A 101 9.36 11.62 -14.65
N ALA A 102 9.46 10.61 -13.78
CA ALA A 102 10.45 9.54 -13.91
C ALA A 102 10.18 8.61 -15.11
N GLY A 103 8.98 8.64 -15.69
CA GLY A 103 8.56 7.77 -16.79
C GLY A 103 8.25 6.32 -16.39
N GLU A 104 8.20 6.04 -15.08
CA GLU A 104 8.01 4.68 -14.52
C GLU A 104 6.67 4.53 -13.78
N LEU A 105 5.73 5.45 -14.05
CA LEU A 105 4.41 5.51 -13.40
C LEU A 105 3.60 4.22 -13.56
N ASP A 106 3.60 3.61 -14.74
CA ASP A 106 2.81 2.40 -15.00
C ASP A 106 3.35 1.20 -14.21
N GLN A 107 4.68 1.08 -14.08
CA GLN A 107 5.38 0.05 -13.31
C GLN A 107 5.05 0.21 -11.83
N TRP A 108 5.15 1.43 -11.29
CA TRP A 108 4.79 1.75 -9.92
C TRP A 108 3.31 1.48 -9.63
N LEU A 109 2.40 1.91 -10.51
CA LEU A 109 0.97 1.65 -10.38
C LEU A 109 0.68 0.14 -10.38
N ALA A 110 1.34 -0.64 -11.24
CA ALA A 110 1.17 -2.09 -11.30
C ALA A 110 1.65 -2.78 -10.02
N ALA A 111 2.86 -2.45 -9.55
CA ALA A 111 3.44 -3.01 -8.33
C ALA A 111 2.60 -2.66 -7.09
N THR A 112 2.21 -1.38 -6.96
CA THR A 112 1.38 -0.90 -5.86
C THR A 112 0.00 -1.57 -5.87
N ARG A 113 -0.65 -1.71 -7.02
CA ARG A 113 -1.95 -2.41 -7.14
C ARG A 113 -1.86 -3.90 -6.80
N TYR A 114 -0.74 -4.55 -7.14
CA TYR A 114 -0.50 -5.95 -6.82
C TYR A 114 -0.37 -6.16 -5.32
N ALA A 115 0.48 -5.37 -4.66
CA ALA A 115 0.77 -5.48 -3.23
C ALA A 115 -0.39 -5.03 -2.34
N THR A 116 -1.07 -3.93 -2.71
CA THR A 116 -2.18 -3.38 -1.92
C THR A 116 -3.52 -4.08 -2.18
N GLY A 117 -3.61 -4.93 -3.20
CA GLY A 117 -4.79 -5.73 -3.50
C GLY A 117 -6.01 -4.92 -3.95
N VAL A 118 -5.85 -3.61 -4.22
CA VAL A 118 -6.92 -2.71 -4.67
C VAL A 118 -7.55 -3.21 -5.99
N SER A 119 -6.80 -3.97 -6.80
CA SER A 119 -7.28 -4.60 -8.04
C SER A 119 -7.95 -5.98 -7.85
N ARG A 120 -7.90 -6.61 -6.66
CA ARG A 120 -8.37 -8.01 -6.48
C ARG A 120 -9.89 -8.17 -6.29
N ARG A 121 -10.68 -7.08 -6.18
CA ARG A 121 -12.15 -7.19 -6.06
C ARG A 121 -12.87 -7.58 -7.37
N ALA A 122 -12.24 -7.43 -8.54
CA ALA A 122 -12.87 -7.82 -9.81
C ALA A 122 -12.83 -9.34 -10.07
N ARG A 123 -11.80 -10.06 -9.58
CA ARG A 123 -11.61 -11.49 -9.89
C ARG A 123 -12.33 -12.48 -8.96
N ARG A 124 -12.74 -12.08 -7.76
CA ARG A 124 -13.46 -12.99 -6.84
C ARG A 124 -14.97 -13.13 -7.14
N ARG A 125 -15.58 -12.20 -7.89
CA ARG A 125 -17.00 -12.29 -8.27
C ARG A 125 -17.25 -13.25 -9.45
N THR A 126 -16.27 -13.50 -10.31
CA THR A 126 -16.41 -14.42 -11.44
C THR A 126 -16.20 -15.89 -11.06
N ALA A 127 -15.33 -16.19 -10.10
CA ALA A 127 -15.09 -17.57 -9.64
C ALA A 127 -16.24 -18.17 -8.81
N LYS A 128 -17.02 -17.35 -8.08
CA LYS A 128 -18.19 -17.83 -7.33
C LYS A 128 -19.41 -18.06 -8.23
N ALA A 129 -19.49 -17.40 -9.38
CA ALA A 129 -20.59 -17.54 -10.34
C ALA A 129 -20.49 -18.82 -11.18
N THR A 130 -19.28 -19.24 -11.56
CA THR A 130 -19.04 -20.47 -12.33
C THR A 130 -19.26 -21.75 -11.51
N ARG A 131 -18.94 -21.75 -10.22
CA ARG A 131 -19.17 -22.91 -9.33
C ARG A 131 -20.65 -23.18 -9.01
N LYS A 132 -21.52 -22.16 -9.09
CA LYS A 132 -22.96 -22.32 -8.82
C LYS A 132 -23.73 -22.88 -10.03
N ARG A 133 -23.20 -22.75 -11.25
CA ARG A 133 -23.82 -23.29 -12.48
C ARG A 133 -23.47 -24.76 -12.78
N ALA A 134 -22.44 -25.32 -12.15
CA ALA A 134 -22.02 -26.71 -12.34
C ALA A 134 -22.62 -27.70 -11.32
N ARG A 135 -23.52 -27.23 -10.45
CA ARG A 135 -24.22 -28.04 -9.43
C ARG A 135 -25.75 -27.88 -9.48
N GLY A 136 -26.26 -27.34 -10.59
CA GLY A 136 -27.70 -27.24 -10.87
C GLY A 136 -28.05 -28.15 -12.04
#